data_AF-A0A952RD46-F1
#
_entry.id   AF-A0A952RD46-F1
#
_cell.length_a   1.000
_cell.length_b   1.000
_cell.length_c   1.000
_cell.angle_alpha   90.00
_cell.angle_beta   90.00
_cell.angle_gamma   90.00
#
_symmetry.space_group_name_H-M   'P 1'
#
loop_
_entity.id
_entity.type
_entity.pdbx_description
1 polymer ?
#
loop_
_entity_poly.entity_id
_entity_poly.type
_entity_poly.pdbx_seq_one_letter_code
_entity_poly.pdbx_strand_id
1 'polypeptide(L)'
;MGRPVRVALRPQVHPPWSSQAPQLAVMALCTACGSTAPLPPDLIPPAEPAASTPSPEPELPPLGQAPGWRREARSPEPETAPDPSTQRYLDACGVGEAPLHRVAARVAEGMLRGDEEPEMAQVTFTLRSQGSPHVWPRVWTLAGSEVDPADATERITRWARASKPEHPLRCGVARVSSHDRQVIALVAVEALADLVSPVPLQPQVGSWISLHAKLLVPAQASKLVLLPPTGAPREVPTNQAAGSARASFQADAKGRWVAQLLVTTSSGPRPLLEVELYAGEPPPSGPDTTPAPGEGAGTGSPEERLFAWVNAARAAHDLPALRSNPTLAELARAHAREMQKAGRLAHDVGQGNPADRIEAARLSPKISGENVARARTLERAHRALWRSPSHRGNLLHPRFTEVGVGVVQDPEGNHWVAELFASF
;
A
#
# COMPACT_ATOMS: atom_id res chain seq x y z
N MET A 1 2.48 -51.53 39.37
CA MET A 1 2.51 -52.00 37.96
C MET A 1 1.52 -51.11 37.18
N GLY A 2 1.83 -50.34 36.15
CA GLY A 2 3.03 -50.03 35.39
C GLY A 2 2.98 -48.56 34.92
N ARG A 3 4.14 -48.06 34.48
CA ARG A 3 4.61 -46.66 34.44
C ARG A 3 3.96 -45.79 33.33
N PRO A 4 3.93 -44.46 33.48
CA PRO A 4 3.81 -43.54 32.35
C PRO A 4 5.18 -43.36 31.66
N VAL A 5 5.21 -43.57 30.34
CA VAL A 5 6.37 -43.33 29.48
C VAL A 5 6.38 -41.85 29.08
N ARG A 6 7.36 -41.09 29.58
CA ARG A 6 7.75 -39.78 29.02
C ARG A 6 8.76 -40.02 27.90
N VAL A 7 8.39 -39.70 26.66
CA VAL A 7 9.35 -39.60 25.55
C VAL A 7 9.80 -38.15 25.47
N ALA A 8 11.07 -37.94 25.77
CA ALA A 8 11.79 -36.70 25.48
C ALA A 8 12.19 -36.71 24.00
N LEU A 9 11.80 -35.68 23.25
CA LEU A 9 12.42 -35.35 21.97
C LEU A 9 13.16 -34.04 22.15
N ARG A 10 14.50 -34.15 22.15
CA ARG A 10 15.43 -33.03 22.04
C ARG A 10 15.31 -32.42 20.65
N PRO A 11 15.36 -31.09 20.49
CA PRO A 11 15.63 -30.49 19.20
C PRO A 11 17.14 -30.68 18.89
N GLN A 12 17.43 -31.39 17.80
CA GLN A 12 18.76 -31.40 17.21
C GLN A 12 18.97 -30.06 16.50
N VAL A 13 19.88 -29.27 17.03
CA VAL A 13 20.39 -28.05 16.38
C VAL A 13 21.50 -28.49 15.42
N HIS A 14 21.26 -28.36 14.12
CA HIS A 14 22.33 -28.46 13.13
C HIS A 14 23.14 -27.14 13.12
N PRO A 15 24.48 -27.21 13.04
CA PRO A 15 25.32 -26.01 13.02
C PRO A 15 25.30 -25.36 11.62
N PRO A 16 25.39 -24.03 11.53
CA PRO A 16 25.62 -23.37 10.25
C PRO A 16 27.05 -23.63 9.77
N TRP A 17 27.18 -23.89 8.48
CA TRP A 17 28.43 -24.06 7.77
C TRP A 17 29.35 -22.85 7.92
N SER A 18 30.57 -23.12 8.37
CA SER A 18 31.72 -22.23 8.32
C SER A 18 32.25 -22.14 6.90
N SER A 19 32.22 -20.94 6.30
CA SER A 19 33.13 -20.58 5.21
C SER A 19 34.01 -19.43 5.71
N GLN A 20 35.25 -19.79 6.07
CA GLN A 20 36.34 -18.85 6.26
C GLN A 20 36.89 -18.49 4.87
N ALA A 21 37.00 -17.20 4.59
CA ALA A 21 37.92 -16.65 3.59
C ALA A 21 38.41 -15.27 4.09
N PRO A 22 39.66 -14.89 3.76
CA PRO A 22 40.51 -14.11 4.65
C PRO A 22 40.30 -12.59 4.51
N GLN A 23 40.44 -11.88 5.64
CA GLN A 23 40.63 -10.43 5.65
C GLN A 23 42.06 -10.10 5.21
N LEU A 24 42.21 -9.55 4.01
CA LEU A 24 43.42 -8.84 3.60
C LEU A 24 43.32 -7.40 4.12
N ALA A 25 44.05 -7.13 5.21
CA ALA A 25 44.32 -5.78 5.67
C ALA A 25 45.34 -5.13 4.72
N VAL A 26 44.91 -4.11 3.97
CA VAL A 26 45.82 -3.20 3.27
C VAL A 26 46.02 -1.99 4.17
N MET A 27 47.12 -1.97 4.91
CA MET A 27 47.68 -0.74 5.47
C MET A 27 48.31 0.05 4.33
N ALA A 28 47.74 1.21 4.00
CA ALA A 28 48.43 2.22 3.21
C ALA A 28 49.00 3.29 4.14
N LEU A 29 50.33 3.29 4.24
CA LEU A 29 51.15 4.31 4.89
C LEU A 29 50.94 5.66 4.20
N CYS A 30 50.51 6.68 4.96
CA CYS A 30 50.58 8.07 4.53
C CYS A 30 51.91 8.66 5.00
N THR A 31 52.89 8.71 4.09
CA THR A 31 54.09 9.54 4.22
C THR A 31 53.75 10.99 3.87
N ALA A 32 54.02 11.89 4.81
CA ALA A 32 53.92 13.32 4.63
C ALA A 32 55.03 13.83 3.69
N CYS A 33 54.65 14.60 2.67
CA CYS A 33 55.53 15.59 2.04
C CYS A 33 54.84 16.94 2.13
N GLY A 34 55.43 17.84 2.93
CA GLY A 34 55.04 19.24 2.99
C GLY A 34 55.51 20.00 1.76
N SER A 35 54.62 20.84 1.22
CA SER A 35 55.00 21.98 0.41
C SER A 35 53.97 23.08 0.65
N THR A 36 54.43 24.16 1.26
CA THR A 36 53.68 25.39 1.54
C THR A 36 53.68 26.27 0.29
N ALA A 37 52.52 26.47 -0.31
CA ALA A 37 52.25 27.55 -1.25
C ALA A 37 51.02 28.35 -0.76
N PRO A 38 51.05 29.69 -0.76
CA PRO A 38 49.97 30.51 -0.23
C PRO A 38 48.78 30.57 -1.20
N LEU A 39 47.57 30.46 -0.67
CA LEU A 39 46.31 30.65 -1.41
C LEU A 39 46.04 32.15 -1.66
N PRO A 40 45.50 32.54 -2.82
CA PRO A 40 44.99 33.89 -3.05
C PRO A 40 43.67 34.13 -2.28
N PRO A 41 43.38 35.37 -1.84
CA PRO A 41 42.10 35.70 -1.23
C PRO A 41 41.01 35.88 -2.31
N ASP A 42 39.77 35.71 -1.87
CA ASP A 42 38.51 36.04 -2.56
C ASP A 42 37.97 35.03 -3.58
N LEU A 43 37.39 33.95 -3.05
CA LEU A 43 36.18 33.36 -3.62
C LEU A 43 35.07 33.46 -2.56
N ILE A 44 34.22 34.47 -2.72
CA ILE A 44 32.94 34.57 -2.02
C ILE A 44 32.14 33.30 -2.39
N PRO A 45 31.76 32.44 -1.43
CA PRO A 45 30.90 31.30 -1.73
C PRO A 45 29.54 31.83 -2.22
N PRO A 46 28.91 31.21 -3.24
CA PRO A 46 27.58 31.61 -3.65
C PRO A 46 26.64 31.46 -2.45
N ALA A 47 25.85 32.51 -2.19
CA ALA A 47 24.85 32.52 -1.15
C ALA A 47 23.97 31.26 -1.25
N GLU A 48 23.82 30.55 -0.14
CA GLU A 48 22.82 29.49 -0.02
C GLU A 48 21.48 30.04 -0.52
N PRO A 49 20.75 29.31 -1.39
CA PRO A 49 19.42 29.75 -1.75
C PRO A 49 18.60 29.83 -0.46
N ALA A 50 18.11 31.02 -0.17
CA ALA A 50 17.23 31.28 0.96
C ALA A 50 16.18 30.17 1.01
N ALA A 51 16.09 29.49 2.16
CA ALA A 51 15.05 28.50 2.42
C ALA A 51 13.71 29.17 2.09
N SER A 52 13.09 28.75 0.98
CA SER A 52 11.77 29.22 0.61
C SER A 52 10.85 28.85 1.77
N THR A 53 10.27 29.85 2.42
CA THR A 53 9.17 29.66 3.36
C THR A 53 8.14 28.75 2.69
N PRO A 54 7.76 27.61 3.31
CA PRO A 54 6.73 26.76 2.74
C PRO A 54 5.48 27.61 2.53
N SER A 55 4.98 27.63 1.29
CA SER A 55 3.68 28.25 0.99
C SER A 55 2.62 27.65 1.93
N PRO A 56 1.65 28.45 2.41
CA PRO A 56 0.60 27.93 3.28
C PRO A 56 -0.04 26.71 2.62
N GLU A 57 -0.20 25.63 3.41
CA GLU A 57 -0.83 24.42 2.94
C GLU A 57 -2.23 24.75 2.43
N PRO A 58 -2.62 24.35 1.21
CA PRO A 58 -3.98 24.58 0.74
C PRO A 58 -4.93 23.80 1.65
N GLU A 59 -5.82 24.54 2.32
CA GLU A 59 -6.96 23.99 3.04
C GLU A 59 -7.82 23.18 2.05
N LEU A 60 -8.43 22.08 2.51
CA LEU A 60 -9.28 21.29 1.62
C LEU A 60 -10.48 22.13 1.17
N PRO A 61 -10.78 22.17 -0.14
CA PRO A 61 -11.96 22.88 -0.61
C PRO A 61 -13.24 22.11 -0.20
N PRO A 62 -14.38 22.80 -0.14
CA PRO A 62 -15.67 22.19 0.23
C PRO A 62 -16.00 20.94 -0.60
N LEU A 63 -16.78 20.03 -0.02
CA LEU A 63 -17.28 18.86 -0.75
C LEU A 63 -18.04 19.20 -2.03
N GLY A 64 -17.64 18.56 -3.13
CA GLY A 64 -18.12 18.86 -4.49
C GLY A 64 -17.09 19.60 -5.34
N GLN A 65 -16.05 20.17 -4.72
CA GLN A 65 -14.86 20.63 -5.40
C GLN A 65 -13.72 19.63 -5.21
N ALA A 66 -12.87 19.50 -6.24
CA ALA A 66 -11.70 18.63 -6.21
C ALA A 66 -10.69 19.15 -5.18
N PRO A 67 -10.13 18.30 -4.30
CA PRO A 67 -8.98 18.72 -3.51
C PRO A 67 -7.87 19.19 -4.44
N GLY A 68 -7.31 20.37 -4.15
CA GLY A 68 -6.11 20.81 -4.84
C GLY A 68 -5.00 19.78 -4.60
N TRP A 69 -4.41 19.27 -5.67
CA TRP A 69 -3.31 18.33 -5.56
C TRP A 69 -2.08 19.03 -4.96
N ARG A 70 -1.45 18.38 -3.99
CA ARG A 70 -0.14 18.79 -3.51
C ARG A 70 0.86 18.72 -4.65
N ARG A 71 1.89 19.57 -4.61
CA ARG A 71 2.95 19.54 -5.64
C ARG A 71 3.84 18.31 -5.51
N GLU A 72 3.93 17.76 -4.30
CA GLU A 72 4.85 16.67 -3.97
C GLU A 72 4.21 15.71 -2.95
N ALA A 73 4.59 14.43 -3.00
CA ALA A 73 4.34 13.47 -1.94
C ALA A 73 5.44 13.51 -0.88
N ARG A 74 5.04 13.41 0.39
CA ARG A 74 5.90 13.52 1.58
C ARG A 74 5.39 12.59 2.69
N SER A 75 6.29 12.03 3.48
CA SER A 75 5.97 11.38 4.75
C SER A 75 7.22 11.24 5.64
N PRO A 76 7.12 11.40 6.96
CA PRO A 76 5.93 11.85 7.70
C PRO A 76 5.65 13.34 7.46
N GLU A 77 4.40 13.75 7.60
CA GLU A 77 4.00 15.16 7.64
C GLU A 77 3.28 15.43 8.97
N PRO A 78 3.97 15.99 9.98
CA PRO A 78 3.37 16.24 11.28
C PRO A 78 2.29 17.31 11.18
N GLU A 79 1.31 17.23 12.07
CA GLU A 79 0.29 18.26 12.21
C GLU A 79 0.89 19.55 12.76
N THR A 80 0.71 20.67 12.06
CA THR A 80 1.28 21.97 12.44
C THR A 80 0.49 22.66 13.54
N ALA A 81 -0.82 22.38 13.66
CA ALA A 81 -1.71 22.96 14.64
C ALA A 81 -2.83 21.95 15.01
N PRO A 82 -2.62 21.10 16.03
CA PRO A 82 -3.60 20.11 16.46
C PRO A 82 -4.90 20.74 16.91
N ASP A 83 -6.05 20.25 16.43
CA ASP A 83 -7.37 20.67 16.90
C ASP A 83 -7.64 20.09 18.31
N PRO A 84 -7.71 20.92 19.37
CA PRO A 84 -7.96 20.44 20.73
C PRO A 84 -9.28 19.67 20.86
N SER A 85 -10.26 19.94 19.99
CA SER A 85 -11.57 19.27 20.01
C SER A 85 -11.48 17.78 19.61
N THR A 86 -10.42 17.40 18.90
CA THR A 86 -10.21 16.03 18.41
C THR A 86 -9.04 15.30 19.08
N GLN A 87 -8.22 16.00 19.88
CA GLN A 87 -7.03 15.44 20.52
C GLN A 87 -7.30 14.11 21.26
N ARG A 88 -8.39 14.03 22.03
CA ARG A 88 -8.78 12.81 22.77
C ARG A 88 -9.01 11.57 21.87
N TYR A 89 -9.42 11.79 20.63
CA TYR A 89 -9.67 10.74 19.66
C TYR A 89 -8.38 10.36 18.94
N LEU A 90 -7.50 11.35 18.71
CA LEU A 90 -6.17 11.11 18.19
C LEU A 90 -5.34 10.25 19.15
N ASP A 91 -5.35 10.60 20.45
CA ASP A 91 -4.67 9.84 21.51
C ASP A 91 -5.16 8.39 21.61
N ALA A 92 -6.44 8.15 21.29
CA ALA A 92 -7.03 6.81 21.25
C ALA A 92 -6.66 6.01 19.98
N CYS A 93 -6.22 6.70 18.92
CA CYS A 93 -5.90 6.10 17.64
C CYS A 93 -4.40 5.84 17.47
N GLY A 94 -3.56 6.87 17.63
CA GLY A 94 -2.14 6.82 17.30
C GLY A 94 -1.50 8.19 17.12
N VAL A 95 -0.59 8.30 16.15
CA VAL A 95 0.20 9.50 15.88
C VAL A 95 -0.44 10.35 14.78
N GLY A 96 -0.62 11.65 15.00
CA GLY A 96 -1.25 12.56 14.04
C GLY A 96 -0.41 12.81 12.78
N GLU A 97 -1.06 12.80 11.61
CA GLU A 97 -0.47 13.25 10.35
C GLU A 97 -1.39 14.18 9.57
N ALA A 98 -0.85 15.34 9.16
CA ALA A 98 -1.64 16.39 8.51
C ALA A 98 -2.42 15.92 7.27
N PRO A 99 -1.85 15.13 6.33
CA PRO A 99 -2.61 14.57 5.21
C PRO A 99 -3.78 13.70 5.65
N LEU A 100 -3.64 12.92 6.72
CA LEU A 100 -4.70 12.02 7.19
C LEU A 100 -5.85 12.80 7.83
N HIS A 101 -5.58 13.89 8.58
CA HIS A 101 -6.62 14.76 9.13
C HIS A 101 -7.49 15.36 8.02
N ARG A 102 -6.86 15.79 6.92
CA ARG A 102 -7.56 16.27 5.73
C ARG A 102 -8.45 15.18 5.12
N VAL A 103 -7.93 13.96 4.95
CA VAL A 103 -8.76 12.84 4.45
C VAL A 103 -9.91 12.53 5.40
N ALA A 104 -9.69 12.55 6.72
CA ALA A 104 -10.72 12.34 7.72
C ALA A 104 -11.81 13.42 7.65
N ALA A 105 -11.45 14.69 7.46
CA ALA A 105 -12.40 15.79 7.28
C ALA A 105 -13.30 15.52 6.07
N ARG A 106 -12.71 15.16 4.93
CA ARG A 106 -13.47 14.83 3.72
C ARG A 106 -14.46 13.69 3.92
N VAL A 107 -14.04 12.64 4.63
CA VAL A 107 -14.92 11.52 4.99
C VAL A 107 -16.05 12.00 5.91
N ALA A 108 -15.72 12.74 6.96
CA ALA A 108 -16.70 13.19 7.96
C ALA A 108 -17.78 14.07 7.31
N GLU A 109 -17.37 15.00 6.44
CA GLU A 109 -18.28 15.85 5.69
C GLU A 109 -19.19 15.04 4.75
N GLY A 110 -18.70 13.95 4.13
CA GLY A 110 -19.49 13.11 3.22
C GLY A 110 -20.60 12.37 3.98
N MET A 111 -20.21 11.75 5.10
CA MET A 111 -21.13 11.10 6.02
C MET A 111 -22.15 12.07 6.63
N LEU A 112 -21.76 13.35 6.85
CA LEU A 112 -22.68 14.38 7.36
C LEU A 112 -23.80 14.68 6.35
N ARG A 113 -23.51 14.57 5.04
CA ARG A 113 -24.49 14.79 3.95
C ARG A 113 -25.31 13.56 3.60
N GLY A 114 -25.09 12.44 4.29
CA GLY A 114 -25.91 11.24 4.15
C GLY A 114 -25.28 10.09 3.38
N ASP A 115 -23.97 10.11 3.12
CA ASP A 115 -23.28 8.90 2.65
C ASP A 115 -23.50 7.75 3.65
N GLU A 116 -23.92 6.58 3.17
CA GLU A 116 -24.14 5.40 4.02
C GLU A 116 -22.82 4.84 4.58
N GLU A 117 -21.77 4.85 3.74
CA GLU A 117 -20.43 4.41 4.08
C GLU A 117 -19.37 5.23 3.34
N PRO A 118 -18.14 5.38 3.90
CA PRO A 118 -17.04 6.03 3.19
C PRO A 118 -16.66 5.28 1.91
N GLU A 119 -16.71 5.96 0.76
CA GLU A 119 -16.27 5.37 -0.49
C GLU A 119 -14.73 5.28 -0.54
N MET A 120 -14.19 4.07 -0.49
CA MET A 120 -12.73 3.86 -0.45
C MET A 120 -11.98 4.44 -1.66
N ALA A 121 -12.61 4.49 -2.84
CA ALA A 121 -12.03 5.14 -4.01
C ALA A 121 -11.81 6.65 -3.77
N GLN A 122 -12.79 7.32 -3.15
CA GLN A 122 -12.68 8.72 -2.75
C GLN A 122 -11.65 8.91 -1.63
N VAL A 123 -11.58 8.00 -0.67
CA VAL A 123 -10.57 8.01 0.42
C VAL A 123 -9.16 7.93 -0.17
N THR A 124 -8.89 6.95 -1.02
CA THR A 124 -7.58 6.78 -1.68
C THR A 124 -7.25 7.96 -2.58
N PHE A 125 -8.20 8.44 -3.39
CA PHE A 125 -8.00 9.63 -4.22
C PHE A 125 -7.64 10.86 -3.38
N THR A 126 -8.36 11.10 -2.28
CA THR A 126 -8.07 12.21 -1.38
C THR A 126 -6.68 12.04 -0.75
N LEU A 127 -6.34 10.83 -0.27
CA LEU A 127 -5.04 10.51 0.28
C LEU A 127 -3.88 10.83 -0.68
N ARG A 128 -4.01 10.42 -1.95
CA ARG A 128 -3.02 10.69 -3.01
C ARG A 128 -2.95 12.17 -3.37
N SER A 129 -4.08 12.85 -3.50
CA SER A 129 -4.14 14.29 -3.75
C SER A 129 -3.46 15.10 -2.64
N GLN A 130 -3.50 14.59 -1.40
CA GLN A 130 -2.87 15.21 -0.23
C GLN A 130 -1.40 14.82 -0.06
N GLY A 131 -0.78 14.19 -1.06
CA GLY A 131 0.65 13.87 -1.06
C GLY A 131 1.04 12.75 -0.12
N SER A 132 0.08 12.03 0.47
CA SER A 132 0.40 10.92 1.35
C SER A 132 0.77 9.68 0.52
N PRO A 133 1.94 9.06 0.75
CA PRO A 133 2.37 7.85 0.05
C PRO A 133 1.90 6.57 0.73
N HIS A 134 1.19 6.67 1.85
CA HIS A 134 0.78 5.51 2.64
C HIS A 134 -0.21 4.63 1.89
N VAL A 135 -0.12 3.32 2.08
CA VAL A 135 -1.02 2.33 1.47
C VAL A 135 -2.03 1.81 2.49
N TRP A 136 -3.12 1.24 1.98
CA TRP A 136 -4.16 0.57 2.77
C TRP A 136 -4.75 1.41 3.93
N PRO A 137 -5.29 2.60 3.65
CA PRO A 137 -6.00 3.37 4.66
C PRO A 137 -7.20 2.60 5.19
N ARG A 138 -7.37 2.65 6.50
CA ARG A 138 -8.57 2.17 7.21
C ARG A 138 -9.38 3.36 7.63
N VAL A 139 -10.70 3.25 7.49
CA VAL A 139 -11.63 4.33 7.86
C VAL A 139 -12.58 3.83 8.93
N TRP A 140 -12.88 4.70 9.89
CA TRP A 140 -13.92 4.51 10.89
C TRP A 140 -14.72 5.79 11.03
N THR A 141 -16.03 5.65 11.20
CA THR A 141 -16.94 6.80 11.33
C THR A 141 -17.97 6.52 12.41
N LEU A 142 -18.36 7.56 13.13
CA LEU A 142 -19.48 7.55 14.07
C LEU A 142 -20.33 8.79 13.82
N ALA A 143 -21.62 8.58 13.59
CA ALA A 143 -22.58 9.64 13.33
C ALA A 143 -23.77 9.53 14.29
N GLY A 144 -24.30 10.67 14.73
CA GLY A 144 -25.45 10.74 15.61
C GLY A 144 -25.90 12.18 15.82
N SER A 145 -27.05 12.40 16.48
CA SER A 145 -27.51 13.76 16.80
C SER A 145 -26.61 14.44 17.83
N GLU A 146 -26.12 13.66 18.77
CA GLU A 146 -25.06 14.02 19.70
C GLU A 146 -24.17 12.79 19.88
N VAL A 147 -22.85 12.98 19.80
CA VAL A 147 -21.90 11.88 19.97
C VAL A 147 -21.20 12.05 21.31
N ASP A 148 -21.47 11.13 22.25
CA ASP A 148 -20.78 11.08 23.54
C ASP A 148 -19.26 10.90 23.29
N PRO A 149 -18.44 11.87 23.71
CA PRO A 149 -17.00 11.79 23.52
C PRO A 149 -16.33 10.57 24.20
N ALA A 150 -16.86 10.08 25.32
CA ALA A 150 -16.31 8.93 26.04
C ALA A 150 -16.58 7.62 25.30
N ASP A 151 -17.83 7.38 24.89
CA ASP A 151 -18.21 6.22 24.07
C ASP A 151 -17.45 6.20 22.74
N ALA A 152 -17.34 7.36 22.07
CA ALA A 152 -16.56 7.49 20.84
C ALA A 152 -15.09 7.09 21.05
N THR A 153 -14.44 7.61 22.11
CA THR A 153 -13.05 7.27 22.46
C THR A 153 -12.88 5.76 22.70
N GLU A 154 -13.80 5.11 23.41
CA GLU A 154 -13.71 3.66 23.67
C GLU A 154 -13.81 2.85 22.37
N ARG A 155 -14.77 3.20 21.50
CA ARG A 155 -14.97 2.52 20.21
C ARG A 155 -13.77 2.70 19.29
N ILE A 156 -13.20 3.89 19.24
CA ILE A 156 -11.97 4.19 18.49
C ILE A 156 -10.82 3.33 18.99
N THR A 157 -10.62 3.27 20.31
CA THR A 157 -9.55 2.45 20.91
C THR A 157 -9.71 0.98 20.52
N ARG A 158 -10.93 0.45 20.58
CA ARG A 158 -11.25 -0.92 20.19
C ARG A 158 -10.98 -1.17 18.71
N TRP A 159 -11.41 -0.26 17.83
CA TRP A 159 -11.21 -0.35 16.39
C TRP A 159 -9.73 -0.25 15.99
N ALA A 160 -8.98 0.68 16.58
CA ALA A 160 -7.55 0.87 16.33
C ALA A 160 -6.77 -0.41 16.69
N ARG A 161 -7.08 -1.02 17.85
CA ARG A 161 -6.43 -2.24 18.34
C ARG A 161 -6.89 -3.52 17.64
N ALA A 162 -8.06 -3.52 17.00
CA ALA A 162 -8.61 -4.73 16.35
C ALA A 162 -7.70 -5.29 15.25
N SER A 163 -6.93 -4.44 14.56
CA SER A 163 -5.98 -4.90 13.53
C SER A 163 -4.68 -5.48 14.09
N LYS A 164 -4.45 -5.39 15.41
CA LYS A 164 -3.21 -5.78 16.08
C LYS A 164 -1.98 -5.24 15.33
N PRO A 165 -1.88 -3.91 15.14
CA PRO A 165 -0.79 -3.35 14.35
C PRO A 165 0.56 -3.65 15.04
N GLU A 166 1.56 -3.96 14.24
CA GLU A 166 2.94 -4.20 14.69
C GLU A 166 3.64 -2.89 15.05
N HIS A 167 3.16 -1.77 14.49
CA HIS A 167 3.67 -0.42 14.73
C HIS A 167 2.56 0.55 15.15
N PRO A 168 2.89 1.67 15.82
CA PRO A 168 1.92 2.73 16.09
C PRO A 168 1.24 3.18 14.80
N LEU A 169 -0.09 3.26 14.83
CA LEU A 169 -0.86 3.77 13.71
C LEU A 169 -0.57 5.25 13.50
N ARG A 170 -0.53 5.68 12.24
CA ARG A 170 -0.67 7.08 11.89
C ARG A 170 -2.12 7.37 11.62
N CYS A 171 -2.61 8.46 12.18
CA CYS A 171 -4.01 8.75 12.28
C CYS A 171 -4.30 10.18 11.82
N GLY A 172 -5.46 10.32 11.21
CA GLY A 172 -6.13 11.58 11.02
C GLY A 172 -7.50 11.49 11.65
N VAL A 173 -7.90 12.56 12.34
CA VAL A 173 -9.21 12.68 12.96
C VAL A 173 -9.87 13.96 12.47
N ALA A 174 -11.16 13.89 12.20
CA ALA A 174 -11.98 15.07 12.02
C ALA A 174 -13.32 14.90 12.72
N ARG A 175 -13.86 16.03 13.17
CA ARG A 175 -15.19 16.13 13.74
C ARG A 175 -15.92 17.26 13.02
N VAL A 176 -17.05 16.94 12.42
CA VAL A 176 -17.92 17.91 11.76
C VAL A 176 -19.32 17.85 12.35
N SER A 177 -20.00 18.99 12.37
CA SER A 177 -21.31 19.14 12.96
C SER A 177 -22.21 20.00 12.08
N SER A 178 -23.49 19.64 12.04
CA SER A 178 -24.62 20.44 11.56
C SER A 178 -25.61 20.64 12.71
N HIS A 179 -26.81 21.21 12.47
CA HIS A 179 -27.70 21.56 13.58
C HIS A 179 -28.21 20.35 14.38
N ASP A 180 -28.34 19.17 13.76
CA ASP A 180 -28.97 17.96 14.31
C ASP A 180 -28.09 16.72 14.14
N ARG A 181 -26.88 16.88 13.63
CA ARG A 181 -26.01 15.75 13.33
C ARG A 181 -24.56 16.11 13.53
N GLN A 182 -23.86 15.24 14.23
CA GLN A 182 -22.42 15.24 14.41
C GLN A 182 -21.85 13.98 13.77
N VAL A 183 -20.67 14.13 13.16
CA VAL A 183 -19.88 13.03 12.62
C VAL A 183 -18.46 13.15 13.11
N ILE A 184 -17.92 12.03 13.60
CA ILE A 184 -16.50 11.83 13.84
C ILE A 184 -15.99 10.84 12.80
N ALA A 185 -14.91 11.17 12.10
CA ALA A 185 -14.23 10.26 11.19
C ALA A 185 -12.76 10.11 11.58
N LEU A 186 -12.26 8.88 11.44
CA LEU A 186 -10.87 8.54 11.59
C LEU A 186 -10.36 7.84 10.34
N VAL A 187 -9.17 8.23 9.93
CA VAL A 187 -8.40 7.56 8.89
C VAL A 187 -7.09 7.12 9.52
N ALA A 188 -6.81 5.82 9.48
CA ALA A 188 -5.59 5.26 10.04
C ALA A 188 -4.81 4.45 9.00
N VAL A 189 -3.50 4.56 9.04
CA VAL A 189 -2.56 3.74 8.26
C VAL A 189 -1.52 3.17 9.20
N GLU A 190 -1.13 1.93 8.96
CA GLU A 190 0.07 1.37 9.57
C GLU A 190 1.27 1.73 8.68
N ALA A 191 1.93 2.84 9.00
CA ALA A 191 3.06 3.31 8.21
C ALA A 191 4.26 2.38 8.41
N LEU A 192 4.71 1.75 7.33
CA LEU A 192 5.84 0.81 7.34
C LEU A 192 7.09 1.38 6.64
N ALA A 193 6.96 2.54 6.02
CA ALA A 193 8.06 3.30 5.46
C ALA A 193 7.71 4.79 5.40
N ASP A 194 8.75 5.60 5.26
CA ASP A 194 8.67 7.05 5.07
C ASP A 194 9.44 7.49 3.84
N LEU A 195 8.93 8.51 3.14
CA LEU A 195 9.69 9.17 2.09
C LEU A 195 10.77 10.06 2.71
N VAL A 196 12.03 9.73 2.47
CA VAL A 196 13.17 10.54 2.92
C VAL A 196 13.27 11.85 2.14
N SER A 197 12.82 11.85 0.89
CA SER A 197 12.85 13.01 0.02
C SER A 197 11.51 13.18 -0.69
N PRO A 198 11.05 14.41 -0.91
CA PRO A 198 9.79 14.67 -1.59
C PRO A 198 9.80 14.11 -3.02
N VAL A 199 8.65 13.61 -3.48
CA VAL A 199 8.48 13.11 -4.85
C VAL A 199 7.49 14.02 -5.60
N PRO A 200 7.87 14.65 -6.73
CA PRO A 200 6.96 15.53 -7.45
C PRO A 200 5.76 14.77 -8.03
N LEU A 201 4.55 15.30 -7.83
CA LEU A 201 3.29 14.67 -8.30
C LEU A 201 2.91 15.09 -9.71
N GLN A 202 3.49 16.17 -10.24
CA GLN A 202 3.23 16.68 -11.58
C GLN A 202 4.54 16.99 -12.33
N PRO A 203 5.41 15.99 -12.55
CA PRO A 203 6.66 16.21 -13.25
C PRO A 203 6.43 16.50 -14.74
N GLN A 204 7.44 17.06 -15.41
CA GLN A 204 7.45 17.14 -16.87
C GLN A 204 7.74 15.76 -17.48
N VAL A 205 7.21 15.50 -18.68
CA VAL A 205 7.56 14.28 -19.43
C VAL A 205 9.07 14.22 -19.66
N GLY A 206 9.66 13.04 -19.46
CA GLY A 206 11.09 12.79 -19.55
C GLY A 206 11.87 13.07 -18.26
N SER A 207 11.22 13.57 -17.19
CA SER A 207 11.87 13.82 -15.90
C SER A 207 12.28 12.51 -15.22
N TRP A 208 13.47 12.54 -14.60
CA TRP A 208 13.91 11.48 -13.69
C TRP A 208 13.29 11.67 -12.31
N ILE A 209 12.65 10.62 -11.82
CA ILE A 209 12.00 10.58 -10.52
C ILE A 209 12.83 9.67 -9.61
N SER A 210 13.17 10.16 -8.43
CA SER A 210 13.86 9.38 -7.40
C SER A 210 12.92 9.11 -6.24
N LEU A 211 12.76 7.85 -5.88
CA LEU A 211 12.04 7.42 -4.69
C LEU A 211 13.07 6.93 -3.68
N HIS A 212 13.15 7.61 -2.54
CA HIS A 212 14.04 7.26 -1.44
C HIS A 212 13.20 7.06 -0.18
N ALA A 213 13.17 5.82 0.32
CA ALA A 213 12.35 5.43 1.45
C ALA A 213 13.20 4.97 2.63
N LYS A 214 12.82 5.40 3.84
CA LYS A 214 13.25 4.82 5.11
C LYS A 214 12.29 3.71 5.46
N LEU A 215 12.79 2.50 5.66
CA LEU A 215 11.99 1.33 6.02
C LEU A 215 11.85 1.28 7.55
N LEU A 216 10.61 1.15 8.02
CA LEU A 216 10.29 1.02 9.45
C LEU A 216 10.15 -0.45 9.88
N VAL A 217 10.23 -1.36 8.92
CA VAL A 217 10.22 -2.82 9.10
C VAL A 217 11.49 -3.45 8.54
N PRO A 218 11.92 -4.60 9.08
CA PRO A 218 12.96 -5.42 8.47
C PRO A 218 12.57 -5.85 7.04
N ALA A 219 13.52 -5.75 6.11
CA ALA A 219 13.32 -6.04 4.70
C ALA A 219 14.32 -7.10 4.24
N GLN A 220 13.81 -8.19 3.66
CA GLN A 220 14.64 -9.23 3.04
C GLN A 220 15.02 -8.85 1.61
N ALA A 221 14.09 -8.23 0.90
CA ALA A 221 14.26 -7.73 -0.46
C ALA A 221 13.28 -6.58 -0.71
N SER A 222 13.56 -5.76 -1.70
CA SER A 222 12.70 -4.67 -2.13
C SER A 222 12.73 -4.57 -3.65
N LYS A 223 11.66 -4.01 -4.21
CA LYS A 223 11.58 -3.63 -5.61
C LYS A 223 10.57 -2.51 -5.78
N LEU A 224 10.74 -1.69 -6.81
CA LEU A 224 9.73 -0.73 -7.21
C LEU A 224 8.94 -1.32 -8.38
N VAL A 225 7.62 -1.43 -8.25
CA VAL A 225 6.73 -1.81 -9.35
C VAL A 225 6.13 -0.53 -9.93
N LEU A 226 6.45 -0.26 -11.18
CA LEU A 226 6.05 0.94 -11.89
C LEU A 226 4.95 0.60 -12.89
N LEU A 227 3.78 1.20 -12.71
CA LEU A 227 2.69 1.16 -13.67
C LEU A 227 2.74 2.42 -14.55
N PRO A 228 3.12 2.29 -15.83
CA PRO A 228 3.06 3.39 -16.79
C PRO A 228 1.62 3.77 -17.18
N PRO A 229 1.41 4.91 -17.88
CA PRO A 229 0.11 5.31 -18.41
C PRO A 229 -0.55 4.27 -19.32
N THR A 230 0.26 3.51 -20.05
CA THR A 230 -0.17 2.47 -20.98
C THR A 230 0.67 1.21 -20.82
N GLY A 231 0.04 0.04 -20.92
CA GLY A 231 0.72 -1.25 -20.88
C GLY A 231 0.80 -1.87 -19.48
N ALA A 232 1.66 -2.87 -19.35
CA ALA A 232 1.82 -3.66 -18.13
C ALA A 232 2.76 -2.98 -17.12
N PRO A 233 2.57 -3.23 -15.80
CA PRO A 233 3.55 -2.86 -14.80
C PRO A 233 4.92 -3.48 -15.08
N ARG A 234 5.99 -2.74 -14.78
CA ARG A 234 7.38 -3.23 -14.87
C ARG A 234 8.09 -3.09 -13.53
N GLU A 235 9.01 -4.00 -13.25
CA GLU A 235 9.87 -3.91 -12.09
C GLU A 235 11.05 -2.99 -12.37
N VAL A 236 11.34 -2.11 -11.42
CA VAL A 236 12.50 -1.23 -11.39
C VAL A 236 13.38 -1.68 -10.22
N PRO A 237 14.66 -2.02 -10.48
CA PRO A 237 15.59 -2.41 -9.42
C PRO A 237 15.71 -1.34 -8.34
N THR A 238 15.78 -1.78 -7.09
CA THR A 238 16.07 -0.92 -5.94
C THR A 238 17.49 -1.15 -5.45
N ASN A 239 18.14 -0.08 -5.01
CA ASN A 239 19.30 -0.17 -4.13
C ASN A 239 18.79 -0.23 -2.69
N GLN A 240 18.90 -1.39 -2.06
CA GLN A 240 18.48 -1.61 -0.68
C GLN A 240 19.69 -1.62 0.26
N ALA A 241 19.63 -0.81 1.30
CA ALA A 241 20.54 -0.86 2.44
C ALA A 241 19.75 -1.19 3.72
N ALA A 242 20.45 -1.43 4.82
CA ALA A 242 19.80 -1.65 6.11
C ALA A 242 18.88 -0.45 6.45
N GLY A 243 17.57 -0.69 6.53
CA GLY A 243 16.57 0.33 6.85
C GLY A 243 16.26 1.35 5.75
N SER A 244 16.70 1.15 4.50
CA SER A 244 16.34 2.07 3.39
C SER A 244 16.26 1.38 2.04
N ALA A 245 15.43 1.93 1.15
CA ALA A 245 15.33 1.51 -0.24
C ALA A 245 15.31 2.74 -1.16
N ARG A 246 16.07 2.68 -2.26
CA ARG A 246 16.09 3.73 -3.27
C ARG A 246 15.86 3.15 -4.66
N ALA A 247 15.02 3.79 -5.45
CA ALA A 247 14.86 3.50 -6.87
C ALA A 247 14.75 4.80 -7.67
N SER A 248 15.03 4.74 -8.96
CA SER A 248 14.82 5.86 -9.86
C SER A 248 14.30 5.38 -11.21
N PHE A 249 13.41 6.16 -11.80
CA PHE A 249 12.80 5.85 -13.08
C PHE A 249 12.56 7.15 -13.86
N GLN A 250 12.44 7.04 -15.17
CA GLN A 250 12.07 8.15 -16.03
C GLN A 250 10.55 8.11 -16.28
N ALA A 251 9.87 9.25 -16.07
CA ALA A 251 8.47 9.42 -16.47
C ALA A 251 8.43 9.79 -17.97
N ASP A 252 8.72 8.82 -18.83
CA ASP A 252 9.02 8.98 -20.26
C ASP A 252 7.78 9.16 -21.17
N ALA A 253 6.58 9.06 -20.61
CA ALA A 253 5.32 9.22 -21.33
C ALA A 253 4.38 10.17 -20.57
N LYS A 254 3.60 10.92 -21.34
CA LYS A 254 2.50 11.73 -20.80
C LYS A 254 1.46 10.81 -20.17
N GLY A 255 0.99 11.13 -18.97
CA GLY A 255 -0.09 10.40 -18.33
C GLY A 255 0.10 10.17 -16.84
N ARG A 256 -0.83 9.41 -16.28
CA ARG A 256 -0.79 8.88 -14.92
C ARG A 256 0.21 7.74 -14.79
N TRP A 257 1.11 7.87 -13.82
CA TRP A 257 2.05 6.84 -13.39
C TRP A 257 1.78 6.46 -11.94
N VAL A 258 1.93 5.17 -11.62
CA VAL A 258 1.88 4.71 -10.23
C VAL A 258 3.16 3.96 -9.89
N ALA A 259 3.89 4.46 -8.91
CA ALA A 259 5.13 3.88 -8.41
C ALA A 259 4.87 3.25 -7.03
N GLN A 260 4.91 1.92 -6.95
CA GLN A 260 4.60 1.17 -5.74
C GLN A 260 5.87 0.48 -5.22
N LEU A 261 6.32 0.84 -4.02
CA LEU A 261 7.45 0.18 -3.37
C LEU A 261 6.96 -1.09 -2.67
N LEU A 262 7.43 -2.25 -3.13
CA LEU A 262 7.16 -3.54 -2.51
C LEU A 262 8.39 -3.99 -1.72
N VAL A 263 8.16 -4.53 -0.53
CA VAL A 263 9.20 -5.13 0.30
C VAL A 263 8.75 -6.51 0.75
N THR A 264 9.66 -7.46 0.69
CA THR A 264 9.48 -8.81 1.25
C THR A 264 9.86 -8.78 2.73
N THR A 265 8.87 -9.02 3.58
CA THR A 265 9.06 -9.24 5.03
C THR A 265 8.99 -10.75 5.33
N SER A 266 9.05 -11.11 6.62
CA SER A 266 8.85 -12.51 7.05
C SER A 266 7.47 -13.08 6.67
N SER A 267 6.46 -12.23 6.51
CA SER A 267 5.09 -12.60 6.11
C SER A 267 4.85 -12.47 4.59
N GLY A 268 5.91 -12.21 3.82
CA GLY A 268 5.87 -12.14 2.35
C GLY A 268 5.95 -10.72 1.77
N PRO A 269 5.76 -10.59 0.45
CA PRO A 269 5.81 -9.30 -0.22
C PRO A 269 4.59 -8.44 0.13
N ARG A 270 4.82 -7.20 0.55
CA ARG A 270 3.76 -6.21 0.78
C ARG A 270 4.16 -4.84 0.23
N PRO A 271 3.22 -4.07 -0.34
CA PRO A 271 3.38 -2.64 -0.59
C PRO A 271 3.65 -1.89 0.72
N LEU A 272 4.64 -1.00 0.72
CA LEU A 272 4.97 -0.12 1.85
C LEU A 272 4.64 1.34 1.52
N LEU A 273 4.84 1.75 0.27
CA LEU A 273 4.55 3.09 -0.23
C LEU A 273 4.00 3.01 -1.64
N GLU A 274 3.17 3.99 -1.99
CA GLU A 274 2.65 4.17 -3.34
C GLU A 274 2.53 5.65 -3.66
N VAL A 275 3.15 6.08 -4.75
CA VAL A 275 3.08 7.45 -5.25
C VAL A 275 2.41 7.44 -6.61
N GLU A 276 1.41 8.29 -6.77
CA GLU A 276 0.71 8.53 -8.04
C GLU A 276 1.11 9.90 -8.57
N LEU A 277 1.67 9.94 -9.77
CA LEU A 277 2.13 11.17 -10.42
C LEU A 277 1.55 11.31 -11.83
N TYR A 278 1.45 12.54 -12.31
CA TYR A 278 0.83 12.90 -13.59
C TYR A 278 1.83 13.67 -14.43
N ALA A 279 2.50 12.96 -15.34
CA ALA A 279 3.55 13.54 -16.16
C ALA A 279 2.95 14.29 -17.35
N GLY A 280 3.20 15.59 -17.46
CA GLY A 280 2.74 16.40 -18.60
C GLY A 280 1.23 16.57 -18.72
N GLU A 281 0.47 16.32 -17.66
CA GLU A 281 -0.98 16.55 -17.60
C GLU A 281 -1.43 16.95 -16.19
N PRO A 282 -2.53 17.70 -16.05
CA PRO A 282 -3.08 17.97 -14.73
C PRO A 282 -3.65 16.69 -14.12
N PRO A 283 -3.56 16.53 -12.79
CA PRO A 283 -4.16 15.41 -12.10
C PRO A 283 -5.70 15.50 -12.14
N PRO A 284 -6.41 14.38 -11.94
CA PRO A 284 -7.85 14.32 -12.03
C PRO A 284 -8.50 15.08 -10.87
N SER A 285 -9.71 15.56 -11.12
CA SER A 285 -10.55 16.27 -10.16
C SER A 285 -11.35 15.35 -9.23
N GLY A 286 -11.28 14.03 -9.44
CA GLY A 286 -12.03 13.04 -8.67
C GLY A 286 -11.45 11.64 -8.81
N PRO A 287 -11.96 10.67 -8.03
CA PRO A 287 -11.53 9.29 -8.13
C PRO A 287 -11.79 8.74 -9.53
N ASP A 288 -10.85 7.93 -10.01
CA ASP A 288 -11.05 7.17 -11.25
C ASP A 288 -12.27 6.25 -11.07
N THR A 289 -13.25 6.34 -11.95
CA THR A 289 -14.43 5.47 -11.99
C THR A 289 -14.45 4.58 -13.23
N THR A 290 -13.40 4.65 -14.05
CA THR A 290 -13.27 3.88 -15.28
C THR A 290 -13.32 2.38 -14.95
N PRO A 291 -14.17 1.61 -15.65
CA PRO A 291 -14.16 0.16 -15.58
C PRO A 291 -12.78 -0.40 -15.90
N ALA A 292 -12.35 -1.40 -15.14
CA ALA A 292 -11.25 -2.25 -15.52
C ALA A 292 -11.63 -3.06 -16.79
N PRO A 293 -10.65 -3.36 -17.66
CA PRO A 293 -10.87 -4.23 -18.80
C PRO A 293 -11.49 -5.56 -18.40
N GLY A 294 -12.41 -6.04 -19.25
CA GLY A 294 -13.09 -7.31 -19.06
C GLY A 294 -14.30 -7.28 -18.13
N GLU A 295 -14.56 -6.18 -17.41
CA GLU A 295 -15.76 -6.07 -16.58
C GLU A 295 -17.04 -6.36 -17.37
N GLY A 296 -17.93 -7.16 -16.78
CA GLY A 296 -19.17 -7.60 -17.41
C GLY A 296 -19.00 -8.75 -18.40
N ALA A 297 -17.78 -9.22 -18.69
CA ALA A 297 -17.59 -10.41 -19.51
C ALA A 297 -18.05 -11.68 -18.78
N GLY A 298 -18.61 -12.63 -19.54
CA GLY A 298 -19.07 -13.91 -19.03
C GLY A 298 -20.33 -13.83 -18.15
N THR A 299 -20.87 -15.01 -17.83
CA THR A 299 -22.03 -15.22 -16.96
C THR A 299 -21.75 -16.40 -16.03
N GLY A 300 -22.42 -16.48 -14.89
CA GLY A 300 -22.28 -17.61 -13.96
C GLY A 300 -22.01 -17.15 -12.53
N SER A 301 -21.34 -18.03 -11.78
CA SER A 301 -20.87 -17.76 -10.42
C SER A 301 -19.92 -16.56 -10.35
N PRO A 302 -19.75 -15.92 -9.18
CA PRO A 302 -18.76 -14.88 -8.97
C PRO A 302 -17.35 -15.26 -9.45
N GLU A 303 -16.91 -16.49 -9.18
CA GLU A 303 -15.62 -17.02 -9.63
C GLU A 303 -15.52 -17.12 -11.16
N GLU A 304 -16.55 -17.61 -11.84
CA GLU A 304 -16.59 -17.71 -13.30
C GLU A 304 -16.56 -16.33 -13.97
N ARG A 305 -17.29 -15.36 -13.41
CA ARG A 305 -17.29 -13.97 -13.88
C ARG A 305 -15.91 -13.35 -13.74
N LEU A 306 -15.30 -13.40 -12.55
CA LEU A 306 -13.96 -12.86 -12.34
C LEU A 306 -12.91 -13.55 -13.24
N PHE A 307 -12.96 -14.87 -13.38
CA PHE A 307 -12.11 -15.60 -14.33
C PHE A 307 -12.25 -15.07 -15.77
N ALA A 308 -13.50 -14.86 -16.23
CA ALA A 308 -13.76 -14.29 -17.55
C ALA A 308 -13.20 -12.86 -17.68
N TRP A 309 -13.30 -12.04 -16.63
CA TRP A 309 -12.79 -10.66 -16.62
C TRP A 309 -11.27 -10.62 -16.69
N VAL A 310 -10.58 -11.49 -15.94
CA VAL A 310 -9.13 -11.64 -16.02
C VAL A 310 -8.70 -11.98 -17.44
N ASN A 311 -9.34 -12.97 -18.06
CA ASN A 311 -8.99 -13.38 -19.42
C ASN A 311 -9.36 -12.34 -20.49
N ALA A 312 -10.45 -11.60 -20.33
CA ALA A 312 -10.79 -10.48 -21.21
C ALA A 312 -9.79 -9.31 -21.05
N ALA A 313 -9.31 -9.03 -19.84
CA ALA A 313 -8.25 -8.04 -19.62
C ALA A 313 -6.93 -8.45 -20.27
N ARG A 314 -6.58 -9.74 -20.21
CA ARG A 314 -5.40 -10.31 -20.89
C ARG A 314 -5.53 -10.25 -22.41
N ALA A 315 -6.69 -10.58 -22.96
CA ALA A 315 -6.96 -10.47 -24.39
C ALA A 315 -6.82 -9.02 -24.89
N ALA A 316 -7.27 -8.04 -24.11
CA ALA A 316 -7.09 -6.61 -24.41
C ALA A 316 -5.62 -6.14 -24.38
N HIS A 317 -4.69 -6.98 -23.93
CA HIS A 317 -3.24 -6.74 -23.89
C HIS A 317 -2.47 -7.78 -24.71
N ASP A 318 -3.11 -8.45 -25.66
CA ASP A 318 -2.51 -9.45 -26.55
C ASP A 318 -1.82 -10.61 -25.80
N LEU A 319 -2.31 -10.94 -24.59
CA LEU A 319 -1.80 -12.03 -23.79
C LEU A 319 -2.65 -13.30 -23.96
N PRO A 320 -2.03 -14.50 -23.96
CA PRO A 320 -2.76 -15.76 -23.94
C PRO A 320 -3.69 -15.87 -22.74
N ALA A 321 -4.87 -16.46 -22.96
CA ALA A 321 -5.81 -16.78 -21.89
C ALA A 321 -5.20 -17.78 -20.88
N LEU A 322 -5.46 -17.56 -19.61
CA LEU A 322 -5.16 -18.49 -18.53
C LEU A 322 -6.19 -19.63 -18.54
N ARG A 323 -5.74 -20.84 -18.26
CA ARG A 323 -6.64 -21.98 -18.01
C ARG A 323 -7.11 -21.94 -16.55
N SER A 324 -8.39 -22.27 -16.33
CA SER A 324 -8.88 -22.49 -14.96
C SER A 324 -8.25 -23.76 -14.39
N ASN A 325 -7.72 -23.68 -13.17
CA ASN A 325 -7.19 -24.83 -12.43
C ASN A 325 -8.07 -25.08 -11.17
N PRO A 326 -8.80 -26.21 -11.11
CA PRO A 326 -9.69 -26.52 -10.00
C PRO A 326 -8.99 -26.58 -8.63
N THR A 327 -7.78 -27.15 -8.55
CA THR A 327 -7.02 -27.24 -7.30
C THR A 327 -6.61 -25.85 -6.80
N LEU A 328 -6.16 -24.97 -7.69
CA LEU A 328 -5.87 -23.58 -7.31
C LEU A 328 -7.14 -22.83 -6.88
N ALA A 329 -8.30 -23.11 -7.51
CA ALA A 329 -9.57 -22.48 -7.15
C ALA A 329 -10.05 -22.92 -5.76
N GLU A 330 -9.85 -24.20 -5.40
CA GLU A 330 -10.12 -24.70 -4.05
C GLU A 330 -9.25 -24.00 -3.00
N LEU A 331 -7.96 -23.85 -3.26
CA LEU A 331 -7.02 -23.12 -2.39
C LEU A 331 -7.41 -21.65 -2.25
N ALA A 332 -7.71 -20.97 -3.36
CA ALA A 332 -8.12 -19.58 -3.37
C ALA A 332 -9.42 -19.38 -2.57
N ARG A 333 -10.41 -20.27 -2.74
CA ARG A 333 -11.67 -20.19 -1.99
C ARG A 333 -11.48 -20.50 -0.50
N ALA A 334 -10.59 -21.43 -0.16
CA ALA A 334 -10.22 -21.69 1.23
C ALA A 334 -9.59 -20.45 1.87
N HIS A 335 -8.65 -19.80 1.17
CA HIS A 335 -8.01 -18.57 1.65
C HIS A 335 -8.99 -17.41 1.81
N ALA A 336 -9.89 -17.20 0.83
CA ALA A 336 -10.96 -16.21 0.92
C ALA A 336 -11.85 -16.40 2.17
N ARG A 337 -12.15 -17.66 2.55
CA ARG A 337 -12.88 -17.97 3.80
C ARG A 337 -12.07 -17.60 5.05
N GLU A 338 -10.76 -17.87 5.06
CA GLU A 338 -9.91 -17.53 6.21
C GLU A 338 -9.78 -16.01 6.38
N MET A 339 -9.63 -15.25 5.29
CA MET A 339 -9.68 -13.78 5.32
C MET A 339 -11.03 -13.28 5.85
N GLN A 340 -12.13 -13.86 5.38
CA GLN A 340 -13.49 -13.51 5.81
C GLN A 340 -13.71 -13.78 7.32
N LYS A 341 -13.35 -14.97 7.82
CA LYS A 341 -13.43 -15.31 9.25
C LYS A 341 -12.58 -14.39 10.12
N ALA A 342 -11.40 -14.02 9.65
CA ALA A 342 -10.49 -13.14 10.36
C ALA A 342 -10.88 -11.65 10.26
N GLY A 343 -11.81 -11.30 9.36
CA GLY A 343 -12.13 -9.90 9.04
C GLY A 343 -10.92 -9.11 8.52
N ARG A 344 -9.93 -9.79 7.92
CA ARG A 344 -8.63 -9.21 7.57
C ARG A 344 -8.20 -9.62 6.16
N LEU A 345 -7.97 -8.64 5.30
CA LEU A 345 -7.43 -8.84 3.96
C LEU A 345 -5.91 -9.03 4.06
N ALA A 346 -5.39 -10.22 3.74
CA ALA A 346 -3.97 -10.54 3.84
C ALA A 346 -3.59 -11.75 2.98
N HIS A 347 -2.35 -11.79 2.49
CA HIS A 347 -1.77 -12.96 1.83
C HIS A 347 -1.47 -14.11 2.81
N ASP A 348 -1.21 -13.77 4.08
CA ASP A 348 -0.92 -14.71 5.16
C ASP A 348 -2.00 -14.61 6.26
N VAL A 349 -2.93 -15.56 6.21
CA VAL A 349 -3.95 -15.80 7.23
C VAL A 349 -4.41 -17.26 7.18
N GLY A 350 -4.56 -17.87 8.35
CA GLY A 350 -5.00 -19.27 8.45
C GLY A 350 -3.90 -20.25 8.04
N GLN A 351 -3.91 -20.69 6.79
CA GLN A 351 -3.09 -21.80 6.27
C GLN A 351 -1.69 -21.36 5.80
N GLY A 352 -1.13 -20.30 6.38
CA GLY A 352 0.16 -19.72 5.98
C GLY A 352 0.06 -18.81 4.77
N ASN A 353 1.20 -18.54 4.12
CA ASN A 353 1.32 -17.68 2.94
C ASN A 353 0.98 -18.47 1.63
N PRO A 354 0.92 -17.83 0.45
CA PRO A 354 0.55 -18.51 -0.79
C PRO A 354 1.45 -19.70 -1.17
N ALA A 355 2.75 -19.61 -0.88
CA ALA A 355 3.70 -20.70 -1.15
C ALA A 355 3.42 -21.90 -0.24
N ASP A 356 3.17 -21.65 1.06
CA ASP A 356 2.81 -22.70 2.02
C ASP A 356 1.54 -23.44 1.59
N ARG A 357 0.51 -22.71 1.12
CA ARG A 357 -0.74 -23.29 0.64
C ARG A 357 -0.56 -24.15 -0.62
N ILE A 358 0.28 -23.70 -1.55
CA ILE A 358 0.62 -24.44 -2.77
C ILE A 358 1.42 -25.71 -2.43
N GLU A 359 2.40 -25.61 -1.55
CA GLU A 359 3.22 -26.74 -1.11
C GLU A 359 2.39 -27.78 -0.35
N ALA A 360 1.50 -27.34 0.55
CA ALA A 360 0.60 -28.23 1.28
C ALA A 360 -0.34 -29.02 0.35
N ALA A 361 -0.70 -28.44 -0.80
CA ALA A 361 -1.46 -29.12 -1.86
C ALA A 361 -0.59 -30.03 -2.75
N ARG A 362 0.70 -30.19 -2.45
CA ARG A 362 1.69 -30.96 -3.22
C ARG A 362 1.85 -30.47 -4.67
N LEU A 363 1.63 -29.18 -4.88
CA LEU A 363 1.86 -28.51 -6.15
C LEU A 363 3.28 -27.94 -6.19
N SER A 364 3.91 -27.92 -7.36
CA SER A 364 5.28 -27.40 -7.53
C SER A 364 5.40 -26.55 -8.80
N PRO A 365 4.74 -25.38 -8.84
CA PRO A 365 4.82 -24.50 -9.99
C PRO A 365 6.21 -23.84 -10.10
N LYS A 366 6.65 -23.58 -11.34
CA LYS A 366 7.88 -22.81 -11.63
C LYS A 366 7.76 -21.34 -11.20
N ILE A 367 6.54 -20.81 -11.16
CA ILE A 367 6.19 -19.47 -10.68
C ILE A 367 4.74 -19.47 -10.22
N SER A 368 4.47 -18.74 -9.14
CA SER A 368 3.14 -18.48 -8.64
C SER A 368 2.96 -17.02 -8.25
N GLY A 369 1.71 -16.59 -8.15
CA GLY A 369 1.33 -15.25 -7.68
C GLY A 369 -0.04 -15.31 -7.03
N GLU A 370 -0.35 -14.31 -6.20
CA GLU A 370 -1.67 -14.17 -5.60
C GLU A 370 -2.14 -12.73 -5.66
N ASN A 371 -3.41 -12.55 -6.01
CA ASN A 371 -4.15 -11.32 -5.77
C ASN A 371 -5.21 -11.57 -4.70
N VAL A 372 -5.43 -10.60 -3.82
CA VAL A 372 -6.54 -10.62 -2.86
C VAL A 372 -7.26 -9.28 -2.86
N ALA A 373 -8.59 -9.32 -2.75
CA ALA A 373 -9.41 -8.13 -2.64
C ALA A 373 -10.60 -8.33 -1.71
N ARG A 374 -11.11 -7.21 -1.16
CA ARG A 374 -12.39 -7.15 -0.46
C ARG A 374 -13.17 -5.96 -1.00
N ALA A 375 -14.40 -6.17 -1.44
CA ALA A 375 -15.27 -5.08 -1.87
C ALA A 375 -16.76 -5.45 -1.82
N ARG A 376 -17.64 -4.44 -1.80
CA ARG A 376 -19.10 -4.61 -1.85
C ARG A 376 -19.57 -5.32 -3.13
N THR A 377 -18.88 -5.12 -4.25
CA THR A 377 -19.20 -5.74 -5.54
C THR A 377 -17.96 -6.33 -6.21
N LEU A 378 -18.17 -7.28 -7.12
CA LEU A 378 -17.08 -7.88 -7.89
C LEU A 378 -16.38 -6.84 -8.77
N GLU A 379 -17.14 -5.92 -9.37
CA GLU A 379 -16.61 -4.82 -10.19
C GLU A 379 -15.63 -3.98 -9.37
N ARG A 380 -16.02 -3.60 -8.13
CA ARG A 380 -15.13 -2.85 -7.23
C ARG A 380 -13.88 -3.66 -6.84
N ALA A 381 -14.01 -4.97 -6.62
CA ALA A 381 -12.87 -5.84 -6.33
C ALA A 381 -11.89 -5.90 -7.52
N HIS A 382 -12.40 -6.16 -8.73
CA HIS A 382 -11.61 -6.23 -9.95
C HIS A 382 -10.95 -4.88 -10.29
N ARG A 383 -11.65 -3.75 -10.13
CA ARG A 383 -11.07 -2.40 -10.28
C ARG A 383 -9.94 -2.15 -9.30
N ALA A 384 -10.08 -2.57 -8.04
CA ALA A 384 -9.04 -2.41 -7.03
C ALA A 384 -7.77 -3.23 -7.38
N LEU A 385 -7.95 -4.49 -7.81
CA LEU A 385 -6.86 -5.32 -8.30
C LEU A 385 -6.23 -4.72 -9.56
N TRP A 386 -7.04 -4.29 -10.51
CA TRP A 386 -6.55 -3.65 -11.73
C TRP A 386 -5.77 -2.38 -11.42
N ARG A 387 -6.15 -1.55 -10.45
CA ARG A 387 -5.48 -0.27 -10.19
C ARG A 387 -4.17 -0.39 -9.41
N SER A 388 -3.96 -1.48 -8.69
CA SER A 388 -2.71 -1.75 -7.98
C SER A 388 -1.62 -2.23 -8.94
N PRO A 389 -0.43 -1.59 -9.00
CA PRO A 389 0.65 -2.05 -9.85
C PRO A 389 1.06 -3.51 -9.62
N SER A 390 1.19 -3.94 -8.36
CA SER A 390 1.54 -5.33 -8.05
C SER A 390 0.49 -6.34 -8.52
N HIS A 391 -0.79 -6.07 -8.27
CA HIS A 391 -1.87 -6.99 -8.62
C HIS A 391 -2.13 -7.02 -10.13
N ARG A 392 -2.10 -5.86 -10.82
CA ARG A 392 -2.11 -5.80 -12.29
C ARG A 392 -0.92 -6.54 -12.89
N GLY A 393 0.23 -6.51 -12.21
CA GLY A 393 1.41 -7.28 -12.57
C GLY A 393 1.10 -8.77 -12.65
N ASN A 394 0.36 -9.31 -11.68
CA ASN A 394 -0.08 -10.72 -11.71
C ASN A 394 -1.09 -10.98 -12.85
N LEU A 395 -2.11 -10.12 -13.01
CA LEU A 395 -3.13 -10.26 -14.05
C LEU A 395 -2.52 -10.34 -15.46
N LEU A 396 -1.52 -9.50 -15.72
CA LEU A 396 -0.86 -9.36 -17.02
C LEU A 396 0.48 -10.12 -17.11
N HIS A 397 0.83 -10.96 -16.13
CA HIS A 397 2.10 -11.64 -16.17
C HIS A 397 2.12 -12.67 -17.32
N PRO A 398 3.07 -12.59 -18.27
CA PRO A 398 3.04 -13.44 -19.47
C PRO A 398 3.42 -14.90 -19.19
N ARG A 399 4.13 -15.16 -18.08
CA ARG A 399 4.53 -16.53 -17.71
C ARG A 399 3.46 -17.31 -16.97
N PHE A 400 2.38 -16.69 -16.50
CA PHE A 400 1.28 -17.46 -15.91
C PHE A 400 0.49 -18.14 -17.01
N THR A 401 0.14 -19.40 -16.78
CA THR A 401 -0.63 -20.23 -17.72
C THR A 401 -1.93 -20.71 -17.12
N GLU A 402 -2.06 -20.67 -15.79
CA GLU A 402 -3.21 -21.15 -15.04
C GLU A 402 -3.61 -20.18 -13.93
N VAL A 403 -4.89 -20.18 -13.59
CA VAL A 403 -5.45 -19.41 -12.46
C VAL A 403 -6.55 -20.20 -11.75
N GLY A 404 -6.58 -20.08 -10.43
CA GLY A 404 -7.73 -20.46 -9.60
C GLY A 404 -8.33 -19.22 -8.96
N VAL A 405 -9.65 -19.05 -9.10
CA VAL A 405 -10.39 -17.92 -8.50
C VAL A 405 -11.27 -18.44 -7.39
N GLY A 406 -11.25 -17.78 -6.24
CA GLY A 406 -12.11 -18.08 -5.10
C GLY A 406 -12.82 -16.83 -4.59
N VAL A 407 -14.13 -16.95 -4.34
CA VAL A 407 -14.95 -15.85 -3.80
C VAL A 407 -15.78 -16.34 -2.62
N VAL A 408 -15.87 -15.53 -1.57
CA VAL A 408 -16.73 -15.76 -0.40
C VAL A 408 -17.42 -14.46 -0.03
N GLN A 409 -18.73 -14.49 0.21
CA GLN A 409 -19.47 -13.32 0.66
C GLN A 409 -19.65 -13.34 2.19
N ASP A 410 -19.41 -12.21 2.86
CA ASP A 410 -19.73 -12.06 4.28
C ASP A 410 -21.21 -11.66 4.51
N PRO A 411 -21.75 -11.78 5.74
CA PRO A 411 -23.15 -11.43 6.02
C PRO A 411 -23.51 -9.97 5.69
N GLU A 412 -22.53 -9.08 5.70
CA GLU A 412 -22.72 -7.68 5.31
C GLU A 412 -22.81 -7.52 3.79
N GLY A 413 -22.45 -8.53 3.00
CA GLY A 413 -22.52 -8.55 1.53
C GLY A 413 -21.19 -8.24 0.83
N ASN A 414 -20.08 -8.09 1.55
CA ASN A 414 -18.76 -7.92 0.93
C ASN A 414 -18.25 -9.23 0.35
N HIS A 415 -17.65 -9.14 -0.83
CA HIS A 415 -16.95 -10.21 -1.50
C HIS A 415 -15.49 -10.21 -1.08
N TRP A 416 -15.04 -11.34 -0.53
CA TRP A 416 -13.65 -11.69 -0.25
C TRP A 416 -13.14 -12.52 -1.42
N VAL A 417 -12.15 -12.00 -2.13
CA VAL A 417 -11.65 -12.54 -3.39
C VAL A 417 -10.20 -12.95 -3.22
N ALA A 418 -9.84 -14.13 -3.75
CA ALA A 418 -8.47 -14.55 -3.97
C ALA A 418 -8.31 -15.10 -5.40
N GLU A 419 -7.22 -14.73 -6.06
CA GLU A 419 -6.83 -15.26 -7.37
C GLU A 419 -5.41 -15.85 -7.23
N LEU A 420 -5.27 -17.16 -7.41
CA LEU A 420 -3.98 -17.85 -7.39
C LEU A 420 -3.53 -18.16 -8.81
N PHE A 421 -2.41 -17.58 -9.21
CA PHE A 421 -1.81 -17.75 -10.53
C PHE A 421 -0.66 -18.74 -10.46
N ALA A 422 -0.48 -19.55 -11.50
CA ALA A 422 0.64 -20.48 -11.57
C ALA A 422 1.10 -20.75 -13.01
N SER A 423 2.31 -21.29 -13.12
CA SER A 423 2.74 -22.08 -14.26
C SER A 423 3.57 -23.27 -13.79
N PHE A 424 3.20 -24.46 -14.23
CA PHE A 424 3.86 -25.72 -13.89
C PHE A 424 5.02 -26.08 -14.83
#